data_AF-A0A5K0VRG9-F1
#
_entry.id   AF-A0A5K0VRG9-F1
#
_cell.length_a   1.000
_cell.length_b   1.000
_cell.length_c   1.000
_cell.angle_alpha   90.00
_cell.angle_beta   90.00
_cell.angle_gamma   90.00
#
_symmetry.space_group_name_H-M   'P 1'
#
loop_
_entity.id
_entity.type
_entity.pdbx_description
1 polymer ?
#
loop_
_entity_poly.entity_id
_entity_poly.type
_entity_poly.pdbx_seq_one_letter_code
_entity_poly.pdbx_strand_id
1 'polypeptide(L)' 'VELLMKVHHKCLVSFVGFCDEDQKMILVYEYMKKGDLQMLLS' A
#
# COMPACT_ATOMS: atom_id res chain seq x y z
N VAL A 1 -5.21 -5.52 8.36
CA VAL A 1 -4.58 -4.17 8.27
C VAL A 1 -3.52 -3.90 9.34
N GLU A 2 -3.65 -4.44 10.57
CA GLU A 2 -2.70 -4.15 11.65
C GLU A 2 -1.21 -4.39 11.33
N LEU A 3 -0.89 -5.41 10.53
CA LEU A 3 0.51 -5.70 10.18
C LEU A 3 1.11 -4.57 9.31
N LEU A 4 0.34 -4.06 8.36
CA LEU A 4 0.75 -2.95 7.48
C LEU A 4 0.94 -1.65 8.26
N MET A 5 0.21 -1.46 9.37
CA MET A 5 0.39 -0.30 10.26
C MET A 5 1.67 -0.37 11.09
N LYS A 6 2.12 -1.58 11.43
CA LYS A 6 3.29 -1.78 12.30
C LYS A 6 4.60 -1.82 11.53
N VAL A 7 4.57 -2.21 10.26
CA VAL A 7 5.77 -2.43 9.45
C VAL A 7 6.12 -1.19 8.64
N HIS A 8 7.22 -0.55 9.01
CA HIS A 8 7.88 0.50 8.22
C HIS A 8 9.22 -0.05 7.73
N HIS A 9 9.30 -0.44 6.45
CA HIS A 9 10.52 -1.04 5.87
C HIS A 9 10.80 -0.46 4.48
N LYS A 10 12.07 -0.23 4.16
CA LYS A 10 12.52 0.43 2.91
C LYS A 10 12.08 -0.26 1.60
N CYS A 11 11.72 -1.54 1.64
CA CYS A 11 11.25 -2.30 0.48
C CYS A 11 9.72 -2.46 0.43
N LEU A 12 8.99 -1.79 1.33
CA LEU A 12 7.54 -1.78 1.36
C LEU A 12 7.08 -0.35 1.16
N VAL A 13 5.97 -0.20 0.43
CA VAL A 13 5.37 1.12 0.23
C VAL A 13 4.87 1.67 1.57
N SER A 14 5.09 2.97 1.79
CA SER A 14 4.67 3.64 3.01
C SER A 14 3.14 3.60 3.13
N PHE A 15 2.65 2.97 4.20
CA PHE A 15 1.22 2.93 4.51
C PHE A 15 0.80 4.19 5.28
N VAL A 16 -0.30 4.82 4.88
CA VAL A 16 -0.80 6.05 5.51
C VAL A 16 -2.01 5.76 6.41
N GLY A 17 -2.94 4.92 5.94
CA GLY A 17 -4.16 4.62 6.68
C GLY A 17 -5.14 3.79 5.87
N PHE A 18 -6.27 3.47 6.48
CA PHE A 18 -7.36 2.75 5.82
C PHE A 18 -8.72 3.28 6.27
N CYS A 19 -9.73 3.07 5.44
CA CYS A 19 -11.13 3.19 5.81
C CYS A 19 -11.77 1.80 5.67
N ASP A 20 -12.60 1.43 6.64
CA ASP A 20 -13.38 0.20 6.66
C ASP A 20 -14.80 0.55 7.07
N GLU A 21 -15.65 0.82 6.07
CA GLU A 21 -17.05 1.20 6.24
C GLU A 21 -17.91 0.41 5.24
N ASP A 22 -19.07 -0.08 5.68
CA ASP A 22 -20.08 -0.73 4.82
C ASP A 22 -19.53 -1.81 3.88
N GLN A 23 -18.65 -2.68 4.39
CA GLN A 23 -17.95 -3.74 3.63
C GLN A 23 -17.02 -3.22 2.51
N LYS A 24 -16.71 -1.92 2.51
CA LYS A 24 -15.73 -1.31 1.60
C LYS A 24 -14.45 -1.05 2.38
N MET A 25 -13.40 -1.73 1.95
CA MET A 25 -12.07 -1.52 2.46
C MET A 25 -11.29 -0.61 1.50
N ILE A 26 -10.84 0.54 1.99
CA ILE A 26 -9.99 1.47 1.23
C ILE A 26 -8.63 1.52 1.92
N LEU A 27 -7.55 1.36 1.14
CA LEU A 27 -6.18 1.47 1.61
C LEU A 27 -5.54 2.73 1.04
N VAL A 28 -4.95 3.55 1.91
CA VAL A 28 -4.20 4.76 1.54
C VAL A 28 -2.71 4.48 1.77
N TYR A 29 -1.93 4.56 0.70
CA TYR A 29 -0.49 4.34 0.69
C TYR A 29 0.20 5.28 -0.31
N GLU A 30 1.51 5.41 -0.19
CA GLU A 30 2.30 6.27 -1.07
C GLU A 30 2.23 5.83 -2.54
N TYR A 31 2.02 6.78 -3.44
CA TYR A 31 1.87 6.47 -4.85
C TYR A 31 3.20 6.10 -5.51
N MET A 32 3.26 4.90 -6.10
CA MET A 32 4.42 4.41 -6.84
C MET A 32 4.31 4.75 -8.32
N LYS A 33 4.87 5.90 -8.73
CA LYS A 33 4.76 6.44 -10.10
C LYS A 33 5.18 5.47 -11.21
N LYS A 34 6.14 4.58 -10.95
CA LYS A 34 6.64 3.65 -11.97
C LYS A 34 5.77 2.39 -12.13
N GLY A 35 4.67 2.26 -11.37
CA GLY A 35 3.80 1.11 -11.46
C GLY A 35 4.44 -0.15 -10.90
N ASP A 36 3.94 -1.31 -11.33
CA ASP A 36 4.45 -2.60 -10.88
C ASP A 36 5.77 -2.98 -11.58
N LEU A 37 6.58 -3.76 -10.87
CA LEU A 37 7.90 -4.14 -11.35
C LEU A 37 7.85 -5.10 -12.54
N GLN A 38 6.80 -5.92 -12.64
CA GLN A 38 6.64 -6.85 -13.75
C GLN A 38 6.46 -6.08 -15.06
N MET A 39 5.57 -5.09 -15.09
CA MET A 39 5.30 -4.25 -16.25
C MET A 39 6.53 -3.44 -16.69
N LEU A 40 7.41 -3.07 -15.76
CA LEU A 40 8.64 -2.35 -16.08
C LEU A 40 9.75 -3.23 -16.67
N LEU A 41 9.75 -4.54 -16.37
CA LEU A 41 10.83 -5.46 -16.71
C LEU A 41 10.43 -6.54 -17.74
N SER A 42 9.17 -6.57 -18.15
CA SER A 42 8.65 -7.46 -19.20
C SER A 42 8.71 -6.77 -20.56
#